data_AF-A0A832RXD0-F1
#
_entry.id   AF-A0A832RXD0-F1
#
_cell.length_a   1.000
_cell.length_b   1.000
_cell.length_c   1.000
_cell.angle_alpha   90.00
_cell.angle_beta   90.00
_cell.angle_gamma   90.00
#
_symmetry.space_group_name_H-M   'P 1'
#
loop_
_entity.id
_entity.type
_entity.pdbx_description
1 polymer ?
#
loop_
_entity_poly.entity_id
_entity_poly.type
_entity_poly.pdbx_seq_one_letter_code
_entity_poly.pdbx_strand_id
1 'polypeptide(L)'
;MLRSITMRIYVDEQHQILDKDTEERYMAIAALFVSEDEYKQTVNDLLRLRCLKEDHDGWHWDYANCPSSDSCKEVWHKLNNKELHFQTLHQTSSHPAKEISRKWLRYALERNKHNKAIRFNILYVNLTNLDIQKFGTFGWHENAYNRFFRTNLKYALKMFFLNNGFNKVGVSKVVHDNSTGLAIHKYFPENNLRKLEIEIKNEIKNDGDKDFEIHPQRIKFLDSDHKKASNSEDCYDCQLLQLIDLIIGAATQNIFYTSNDEFKKELAWSLRDLIERLIMNPNNPHSSFHYHRKQNISFFPSKKLEEAERIFVDLEGGIRIERDESLFYKVEKLKLPPRPHPNQATLNKWF
;
A
#
# COMPACT_ATOMS: atom_id res chain seq x y z
N MET A 1 0.51 -7.97 -31.30
CA MET A 1 -0.80 -7.87 -30.60
C MET A 1 -0.64 -6.83 -29.50
N LEU A 2 -1.40 -5.74 -29.55
CA LEU A 2 -1.35 -4.71 -28.50
C LEU A 2 -1.86 -5.31 -27.19
N ARG A 3 -1.09 -5.17 -26.11
CA ARG A 3 -1.50 -5.65 -24.79
C ARG A 3 -2.18 -4.53 -24.02
N SER A 4 -3.39 -4.78 -23.52
CA SER A 4 -4.15 -3.85 -22.69
C SER A 4 -4.36 -4.40 -21.29
N ILE A 5 -4.43 -3.52 -20.29
CA ILE A 5 -4.84 -3.88 -18.93
C ILE A 5 -5.61 -2.73 -18.31
N THR A 6 -6.65 -3.04 -17.54
CA THR A 6 -7.43 -2.08 -16.77
C THR A 6 -7.37 -2.43 -15.29
N MET A 7 -7.11 -1.44 -14.44
CA MET A 7 -6.84 -1.63 -13.02
C MET A 7 -7.84 -0.89 -12.13
N ARG A 8 -8.17 -1.51 -11.01
CA ARG A 8 -8.75 -0.88 -9.81
C ARG A 8 -7.63 -0.61 -8.81
N ILE A 9 -7.65 0.57 -8.20
CA ILE A 9 -6.64 1.02 -7.25
C ILE A 9 -7.28 1.22 -5.89
N TYR A 10 -6.67 0.68 -4.83
CA TYR A 10 -7.11 0.83 -3.45
C TYR A 10 -5.99 1.47 -2.64
N VAL A 11 -6.29 2.56 -1.94
CA VAL A 11 -5.30 3.40 -1.28
C VAL A 11 -5.62 3.54 0.19
N ASP A 12 -4.57 3.44 0.99
CA ASP A 12 -4.58 3.69 2.43
C ASP A 12 -3.28 4.40 2.84
N GLU A 13 -3.31 5.04 4.00
CA GLU A 13 -2.23 5.88 4.50
C GLU A 13 -1.94 5.70 5.98
N GLN A 14 -0.70 6.01 6.36
CA GLN A 14 -0.33 6.14 7.76
C GLN A 14 0.34 7.49 7.98
N HIS A 15 -0.15 8.21 8.98
CA HIS A 15 0.39 9.51 9.37
C HIS A 15 1.26 9.38 10.61
N GLN A 16 2.15 10.37 10.79
CA GLN A 16 2.92 10.57 12.02
C GLN A 16 3.76 9.37 12.45
N ILE A 17 4.30 8.63 11.49
CA ILE A 17 5.25 7.56 11.78
C ILE A 17 6.52 8.22 12.30
N LEU A 18 6.86 7.98 13.56
CA LEU A 18 8.10 8.47 14.17
C LEU A 18 9.16 7.37 14.11
N ASP A 19 10.26 7.67 13.42
CA ASP A 19 11.48 6.93 13.59
C ASP A 19 12.10 7.31 14.94
N LYS A 20 12.14 6.37 15.88
CA LYS A 20 12.65 6.62 17.24
C LYS A 20 14.18 6.77 17.32
N ASP A 21 14.90 6.29 16.31
CA ASP A 21 16.37 6.35 16.31
C ASP A 21 16.87 7.69 15.73
N THR A 22 16.17 8.20 14.72
CA THR A 22 16.55 9.44 14.00
C THR A 22 15.68 10.64 14.34
N GLU A 23 14.58 10.44 15.07
CA GLU A 23 13.51 11.42 15.34
C GLU A 23 12.82 11.96 14.08
N GLU A 24 13.05 11.32 12.93
CA GLU A 24 12.42 11.70 11.68
C GLU A 24 10.95 11.28 11.65
N ARG A 25 10.13 12.13 11.01
CA ARG A 25 8.69 11.90 10.87
C ARG A 25 8.37 11.52 9.44
N TYR A 26 7.54 10.50 9.28
CA TYR A 26 7.13 9.99 7.99
C TYR A 26 5.60 9.98 7.85
N MET A 27 5.14 10.18 6.62
CA MET A 27 3.82 9.73 6.17
C MET A 27 4.02 8.57 5.19
N ALA A 28 3.16 7.57 5.21
CA ALA A 28 3.18 6.47 4.26
C ALA A 28 1.93 6.50 3.40
N ILE A 29 2.10 6.33 2.09
CA ILE A 29 1.01 6.20 1.14
C ILE A 29 1.16 4.85 0.46
N ALA A 30 0.19 3.95 0.64
CA ALA A 30 0.19 2.65 0.02
C ALA A 30 -0.93 2.55 -1.02
N ALA A 31 -0.59 2.02 -2.19
CA ALA A 31 -1.56 1.77 -3.25
C ALA A 31 -1.49 0.31 -3.68
N LEU A 32 -2.62 -0.36 -3.69
CA LEU A 32 -2.84 -1.72 -4.18
C LEU A 32 -3.46 -1.66 -5.57
N PHE A 33 -2.95 -2.45 -6.51
CA PHE A 33 -3.38 -2.47 -7.90
C PHE A 33 -3.92 -3.85 -8.27
N VAL A 34 -5.22 -3.94 -8.55
CA VAL A 34 -5.91 -5.18 -8.93
C VAL A 34 -6.48 -5.02 -10.33
N SER A 35 -6.16 -5.94 -11.25
CA SER A 35 -6.72 -5.87 -12.60
C SER A 35 -8.21 -6.21 -12.58
N GLU A 36 -8.99 -5.66 -13.52
CA GLU A 36 -10.40 -6.02 -13.67
C GLU A 36 -10.59 -7.53 -13.81
N ASP A 37 -9.69 -8.21 -14.54
CA ASP A 37 -9.71 -9.66 -14.73
C ASP A 37 -9.47 -10.43 -13.42
N GLU A 38 -8.62 -9.92 -12.53
CA GLU A 38 -8.28 -10.57 -11.27
C GLU A 38 -9.17 -10.13 -10.09
N TYR A 39 -9.99 -9.09 -10.25
CA TYR A 39 -10.75 -8.46 -9.17
C TYR A 39 -11.66 -9.46 -8.45
N LYS A 40 -12.54 -10.14 -9.19
CA LYS A 40 -13.50 -11.10 -8.61
C LYS A 40 -12.79 -12.25 -7.90
N GLN A 41 -11.76 -12.81 -8.51
CA GLN A 41 -10.98 -13.89 -7.90
C GLN A 41 -10.32 -13.42 -6.61
N THR A 42 -9.67 -12.26 -6.64
CA THR A 42 -8.93 -11.73 -5.49
C THR A 42 -9.86 -11.48 -4.30
N VAL A 43 -11.02 -10.86 -4.53
CA VAL A 43 -12.03 -10.64 -3.49
C VAL A 43 -12.56 -11.96 -2.96
N ASN A 44 -12.94 -12.89 -3.83
CA ASN A 44 -13.48 -14.18 -3.41
C ASN A 44 -12.47 -14.99 -2.58
N ASP A 45 -11.19 -14.92 -2.92
CA ASP A 45 -10.12 -15.55 -2.13
C ASP A 45 -10.04 -14.95 -0.72
N LEU A 46 -10.10 -13.62 -0.59
CA LEU A 46 -10.10 -12.94 0.72
C LEU A 46 -11.35 -13.29 1.56
N LEU A 47 -12.52 -13.30 0.93
CA LEU A 47 -13.78 -13.69 1.55
C LEU A 47 -13.76 -15.16 1.99
N ARG A 48 -13.23 -16.05 1.15
CA ARG A 48 -13.03 -17.46 1.49
C ARG A 48 -12.13 -17.59 2.72
N LEU A 49 -11.01 -16.87 2.77
CA LEU A 49 -10.07 -16.87 3.91
C LEU A 49 -10.64 -16.23 5.18
N ARG A 50 -11.70 -15.43 5.08
CA ARG A 50 -12.46 -14.91 6.23
C ARG A 50 -13.25 -16.02 6.93
N CYS A 51 -13.67 -17.06 6.19
CA CYS A 51 -14.23 -18.25 6.80
C CYS A 51 -13.10 -19.08 7.44
N LEU A 52 -13.20 -19.32 8.75
CA LEU A 52 -12.18 -20.08 9.49
C LEU A 52 -12.45 -21.59 9.55
N LYS A 53 -13.53 -22.06 8.93
CA LYS A 53 -13.79 -23.50 8.76
C LYS A 53 -12.81 -24.08 7.73
N GLU A 54 -12.29 -25.29 7.96
CA GLU A 54 -11.34 -25.92 7.03
C GLU A 54 -12.01 -26.30 5.70
N ASP A 55 -13.20 -26.92 5.77
CA ASP A 55 -14.03 -27.28 4.62
C ASP A 55 -15.13 -26.23 4.40
N HIS A 56 -14.80 -25.14 3.71
CA HIS A 56 -15.77 -24.09 3.37
C HIS A 56 -15.98 -23.99 1.84
N ASP A 57 -17.21 -23.65 1.46
CA ASP A 57 -17.58 -23.41 0.05
C ASP A 57 -17.62 -21.91 -0.31
N GLY A 58 -17.30 -21.05 0.65
CA GLY A 58 -17.25 -19.61 0.46
C GLY A 58 -17.67 -18.83 1.70
N TRP A 59 -18.01 -17.57 1.48
CA TRP A 59 -18.45 -16.65 2.52
C TRP A 59 -19.60 -15.81 2.00
N HIS A 60 -20.56 -15.55 2.88
CA HIS A 60 -21.62 -14.58 2.67
C HIS A 60 -21.70 -13.68 3.90
N TRP A 61 -22.17 -12.44 3.77
CA TRP A 61 -22.23 -11.48 4.87
C TRP A 61 -23.30 -11.81 5.92
N ASP A 62 -24.42 -12.32 5.43
CA ASP A 62 -25.54 -12.81 6.21
C ASP A 62 -25.43 -14.32 6.41
N TYR A 63 -25.58 -14.75 7.66
CA TYR A 63 -25.56 -16.14 8.06
C TYR A 63 -26.66 -16.96 7.39
N ALA A 64 -27.85 -16.38 7.17
CA ALA A 64 -28.97 -17.09 6.53
C ALA A 64 -28.61 -17.59 5.12
N ASN A 65 -27.62 -16.96 4.48
CA ASN A 65 -27.13 -17.28 3.15
C ASN A 65 -25.69 -17.83 3.20
N CYS A 66 -25.18 -18.22 4.37
CA CYS A 66 -23.86 -18.80 4.50
C CYS A 66 -23.80 -20.14 3.75
N PRO A 67 -22.88 -20.33 2.78
CA PRO A 67 -22.75 -21.59 2.04
C PRO A 67 -22.41 -22.80 2.92
N SER A 68 -21.97 -22.56 4.16
CA SER A 68 -21.62 -23.60 5.12
C SER A 68 -22.52 -23.57 6.36
N SER A 69 -23.75 -23.03 6.26
CA SER A 69 -24.70 -22.91 7.38
C SER A 69 -25.04 -24.23 8.08
N ASP A 70 -24.97 -25.37 7.37
CA ASP A 70 -25.19 -26.71 7.95
C ASP A 70 -24.15 -27.11 9.02
N SER A 71 -23.00 -26.43 9.04
CA SER A 71 -21.84 -26.79 9.84
C SER A 71 -21.12 -25.61 10.49
N CYS A 72 -21.42 -24.39 10.05
CA CYS A 72 -21.01 -23.14 10.67
C CYS A 72 -22.11 -22.70 11.63
N LYS A 73 -21.77 -22.38 12.88
CA LYS A 73 -22.74 -21.78 13.82
C LYS A 73 -22.84 -20.27 13.58
N GLU A 74 -24.04 -19.71 13.68
CA GLU A 74 -24.29 -18.27 13.52
C GLU A 74 -23.36 -17.39 14.38
N VAL A 75 -23.10 -17.81 15.63
CA VAL A 75 -22.18 -17.10 16.53
C VAL A 75 -20.76 -17.03 15.97
N TRP A 76 -20.25 -18.10 15.38
CA TRP A 76 -18.91 -18.13 14.77
C TRP A 76 -18.88 -17.28 13.50
N HIS A 77 -19.93 -17.35 12.69
CA HIS A 77 -20.08 -16.52 11.50
C HIS A 77 -20.04 -15.03 11.85
N LYS A 78 -20.82 -14.59 12.84
CA LYS A 78 -20.83 -13.20 13.32
C LYS A 78 -19.46 -12.76 13.85
N LEU A 79 -18.71 -13.64 14.51
CA LEU A 79 -17.36 -13.34 15.02
C LEU A 79 -16.33 -13.17 13.89
N ASN A 80 -16.46 -13.93 12.80
CA ASN A 80 -15.60 -13.81 11.61
C ASN A 80 -15.96 -12.58 10.75
N ASN A 81 -17.22 -12.13 10.82
CA ASN A 81 -17.71 -10.92 10.15
C ASN A 81 -17.21 -9.66 10.88
N LYS A 82 -15.93 -9.34 10.73
CA LYS A 82 -15.28 -8.21 11.39
C LYS A 82 -14.32 -7.47 10.48
N GLU A 83 -14.28 -6.16 10.60
CA GLU A 83 -13.23 -5.33 10.01
C GLU A 83 -11.85 -5.73 10.55
N LEU A 84 -10.86 -5.68 9.67
CA LEU A 84 -9.44 -5.82 10.00
C LEU A 84 -8.77 -4.47 9.77
N HIS A 85 -8.21 -3.89 10.83
CA HIS A 85 -7.43 -2.67 10.74
C HIS A 85 -6.16 -2.82 11.60
N PHE A 86 -4.98 -2.76 10.99
CA PHE A 86 -3.69 -3.08 11.59
C PHE A 86 -3.44 -2.30 12.88
N GLN A 87 -3.84 -1.03 12.93
CA GLN A 87 -3.66 -0.21 14.13
C GLN A 87 -4.40 -0.77 15.35
N THR A 88 -5.55 -1.42 15.15
CA THR A 88 -6.41 -1.99 16.20
C THR A 88 -6.12 -3.46 16.51
N LEU A 89 -5.23 -4.10 15.74
CA LEU A 89 -4.81 -5.49 15.97
C LEU A 89 -3.76 -5.54 17.07
N HIS A 90 -4.01 -6.36 18.09
CA HIS A 90 -3.19 -6.49 19.28
C HIS A 90 -3.14 -7.95 19.76
N GLN A 91 -2.26 -8.22 20.71
CA GLN A 91 -2.19 -9.52 21.37
C GLN A 91 -3.50 -9.89 22.10
N THR A 92 -4.36 -8.93 22.44
CA THR A 92 -5.67 -9.19 23.05
C THR A 92 -6.83 -9.23 22.05
N SER A 93 -6.57 -9.00 20.75
CA SER A 93 -7.60 -9.08 19.71
C SER A 93 -8.22 -10.48 19.65
N SER A 94 -9.48 -10.52 19.20
CA SER A 94 -10.24 -11.78 19.08
C SER A 94 -9.52 -12.78 18.16
N HIS A 95 -9.68 -14.07 18.47
CA HIS A 95 -9.10 -15.15 17.68
C HIS A 95 -9.40 -15.01 16.17
N PRO A 96 -10.64 -14.69 15.73
CA PRO A 96 -10.88 -14.50 14.31
C PRO A 96 -10.13 -13.35 13.66
N ALA A 97 -10.02 -12.19 14.33
CA ALA A 97 -9.27 -11.07 13.79
C ALA A 97 -7.79 -11.44 13.56
N LYS A 98 -7.23 -12.22 14.49
CA LYS A 98 -5.86 -12.71 14.37
C LYS A 98 -5.67 -13.71 13.24
N GLU A 99 -6.54 -14.72 13.17
CA GLU A 99 -6.44 -15.77 12.15
C GLU A 99 -6.67 -15.23 10.74
N ILE A 100 -7.67 -14.36 10.54
CA ILE A 100 -7.97 -13.82 9.22
C ILE A 100 -6.84 -12.91 8.74
N SER A 101 -6.31 -12.04 9.59
CA SER A 101 -5.17 -11.18 9.22
C SER A 101 -3.91 -11.99 8.87
N ARG A 102 -3.59 -13.05 9.62
CA ARG A 102 -2.52 -14.01 9.26
C ARG A 102 -2.75 -14.63 7.89
N LYS A 103 -3.96 -15.17 7.65
CA LYS A 103 -4.32 -15.82 6.38
C LYS A 103 -4.24 -14.86 5.20
N TRP A 104 -4.67 -13.61 5.36
CA TRP A 104 -4.64 -12.60 4.31
C TRP A 104 -3.22 -12.16 3.94
N LEU A 105 -2.35 -11.90 4.93
CA LEU A 105 -0.94 -11.60 4.66
C LEU A 105 -0.21 -12.79 4.02
N ARG A 106 -0.48 -14.02 4.50
CA ARG A 106 0.05 -15.23 3.88
C ARG A 106 -0.43 -15.38 2.44
N TYR A 107 -1.71 -15.12 2.16
CA TYR A 107 -2.25 -15.15 0.81
C TYR A 107 -1.53 -14.16 -0.12
N ALA A 108 -1.28 -12.93 0.34
CA ALA A 108 -0.51 -11.95 -0.43
C ALA A 108 0.89 -12.47 -0.80
N LEU A 109 1.55 -13.19 0.13
CA LEU A 109 2.87 -13.78 -0.08
C LEU A 109 2.84 -15.05 -0.95
N GLU A 110 1.84 -15.92 -0.82
CA GLU A 110 1.76 -17.16 -1.61
C GLU A 110 1.41 -16.87 -3.07
N ARG A 111 0.59 -15.84 -3.35
CA ARG A 111 0.32 -15.40 -4.72
C ARG A 111 1.58 -15.01 -5.50
N ASN A 112 2.57 -14.46 -4.80
CA ASN A 112 3.87 -14.16 -5.40
C ASN A 112 4.53 -15.42 -5.98
N LYS A 113 4.51 -16.54 -5.26
CA LYS A 113 5.14 -17.82 -5.69
C LYS A 113 4.52 -18.42 -6.95
N HIS A 114 3.28 -18.06 -7.25
CA HIS A 114 2.57 -18.49 -8.46
C HIS A 114 2.65 -17.45 -9.60
N ASN A 115 3.61 -16.51 -9.54
CA ASN A 115 3.77 -15.40 -10.49
C ASN A 115 2.53 -14.48 -10.60
N LYS A 116 1.58 -14.60 -9.67
CA LYS A 116 0.31 -13.86 -9.59
C LYS A 116 0.36 -12.81 -8.49
N ALA A 117 1.54 -12.21 -8.28
CA ALA A 117 1.82 -11.30 -7.17
C ALA A 117 0.75 -10.21 -7.03
N ILE A 118 0.36 -9.96 -5.78
CA ILE A 118 -0.47 -8.80 -5.46
C ILE A 118 0.37 -7.54 -5.69
N ARG A 119 -0.05 -6.67 -6.59
CA ARG A 119 0.75 -5.49 -6.96
C ARG A 119 0.50 -4.36 -5.97
N PHE A 120 1.56 -3.82 -5.37
CA PHE A 120 1.43 -2.68 -4.47
C PHE A 120 2.63 -1.74 -4.55
N ASN A 121 2.43 -0.47 -4.23
CA ASN A 121 3.49 0.51 -4.08
C ASN A 121 3.33 1.27 -2.76
N ILE A 122 4.37 1.29 -1.94
CA ILE A 122 4.42 2.05 -0.69
C ILE A 122 5.46 3.15 -0.85
N LEU A 123 5.03 4.39 -0.66
CA LEU A 123 5.90 5.56 -0.59
C LEU A 123 5.88 6.12 0.82
N TYR A 124 7.04 6.05 1.49
CA TYR A 124 7.30 6.75 2.74
C TYR A 124 7.85 8.14 2.43
N VAL A 125 7.15 9.18 2.88
CA VAL A 125 7.56 10.57 2.72
C VAL A 125 8.12 11.07 4.05
N ASN A 126 9.42 11.34 4.09
CA ASN A 126 10.11 11.95 5.22
C ASN A 126 9.71 13.42 5.34
N LEU A 127 8.78 13.71 6.25
CA LEU A 127 8.26 15.02 6.54
C LEU A 127 9.30 15.95 7.17
N THR A 128 10.28 15.39 7.90
CA THR A 128 11.37 16.17 8.50
C THR A 128 12.29 16.78 7.45
N ASN A 129 12.45 16.09 6.31
CA ASN A 129 13.29 16.55 5.21
C ASN A 129 12.53 17.34 4.13
N LEU A 130 11.21 17.48 4.26
CA LEU A 130 10.44 18.34 3.37
C LEU A 130 10.59 19.81 3.74
N ASP A 131 10.70 20.66 2.72
CA ASP A 131 10.43 22.08 2.85
C ASP A 131 8.90 22.29 2.86
N ILE A 132 8.32 22.36 4.06
CA ILE A 132 6.88 22.52 4.26
C ILE A 132 6.34 23.84 3.70
N GLN A 133 7.19 24.86 3.56
CA GLN A 133 6.77 26.18 3.06
C GLN A 133 6.37 26.10 1.58
N LYS A 134 6.95 25.15 0.82
CA LYS A 134 6.58 24.87 -0.58
C LYS A 134 5.20 24.23 -0.74
N PHE A 135 4.52 23.87 0.34
CA PHE A 135 3.17 23.29 0.33
C PHE A 135 2.08 24.25 0.81
N GLY A 136 2.43 25.54 0.96
CA GLY A 136 1.52 26.59 1.41
C GLY A 136 1.34 26.61 2.93
N THR A 137 0.75 27.68 3.44
CA THR A 137 0.57 27.91 4.88
C THR A 137 -0.70 27.26 5.44
N PHE A 138 -1.69 26.96 4.60
CA PHE A 138 -2.95 26.34 4.98
C PHE A 138 -3.11 24.97 4.32
N GLY A 139 -3.47 23.94 5.12
CA GLY A 139 -3.66 22.58 4.62
C GLY A 139 -2.40 21.97 4.00
N TRP A 140 -1.22 22.31 4.52
CA TRP A 140 0.06 21.90 3.94
C TRP A 140 0.21 20.38 3.92
N HIS A 141 -0.34 19.68 4.92
CA HIS A 141 -0.37 18.22 5.00
C HIS A 141 -1.13 17.63 3.81
N GLU A 142 -2.34 18.11 3.54
CA GLU A 142 -3.17 17.67 2.42
C GLU A 142 -2.52 18.04 1.08
N ASN A 143 -1.92 19.22 0.96
CA ASN A 143 -1.20 19.65 -0.24
C ASN A 143 0.02 18.76 -0.54
N ALA A 144 0.80 18.42 0.49
CA ALA A 144 1.89 17.46 0.37
C ALA A 144 1.35 16.08 -0.03
N TYR A 145 0.30 15.60 0.66
CA TYR A 145 -0.35 14.33 0.37
C TYR A 145 -0.81 14.26 -1.09
N ASN A 146 -1.51 15.28 -1.62
CA ASN A 146 -1.92 15.37 -3.02
C ASN A 146 -0.75 15.12 -3.99
N ARG A 147 0.41 15.74 -3.74
CA ARG A 147 1.60 15.59 -4.59
C ARG A 147 2.15 14.17 -4.53
N PHE A 148 2.33 13.64 -3.33
CA PHE A 148 2.95 12.34 -3.14
C PHE A 148 2.01 11.17 -3.47
N PHE A 149 0.70 11.35 -3.33
CA PHE A 149 -0.32 10.44 -3.84
C PHE A 149 -0.19 10.26 -5.36
N ARG A 150 -0.17 11.36 -6.13
CA ARG A 150 0.04 11.28 -7.59
C ARG A 150 1.40 10.67 -7.94
N THR A 151 2.44 11.03 -7.20
CA THR A 151 3.79 10.48 -7.39
C THR A 151 3.81 8.96 -7.19
N ASN A 152 3.16 8.48 -6.13
CA ASN A 152 3.06 7.07 -5.78
C ASN A 152 2.33 6.27 -6.87
N LEU A 153 1.17 6.78 -7.33
CA LEU A 153 0.41 6.14 -8.41
C LEU A 153 1.15 6.18 -9.75
N LYS A 154 1.73 7.33 -10.10
CA LYS A 154 2.47 7.51 -11.35
C LYS A 154 3.61 6.52 -11.49
N TYR A 155 4.42 6.37 -10.43
CA TYR A 155 5.51 5.40 -10.42
C TYR A 155 4.99 3.99 -10.70
N ALA A 156 3.99 3.52 -9.96
CA ALA A 156 3.45 2.19 -10.09
C ALA A 156 2.82 1.94 -11.47
N LEU A 157 2.00 2.88 -11.95
CA LEU A 157 1.34 2.78 -13.26
C LEU A 157 2.35 2.67 -14.40
N LYS A 158 3.44 3.45 -14.33
CA LYS A 158 4.53 3.37 -15.30
C LYS A 158 5.32 2.08 -15.16
N MET A 159 5.84 1.80 -13.96
CA MET A 159 6.81 0.73 -13.75
C MET A 159 6.18 -0.67 -13.80
N PHE A 160 4.97 -0.83 -13.28
CA PHE A 160 4.31 -2.13 -13.22
C PHE A 160 3.62 -2.51 -14.53
N PHE A 161 3.21 -1.53 -15.35
CA PHE A 161 2.40 -1.75 -16.55
C PHE A 161 3.00 -1.15 -17.83
N LEU A 162 3.07 0.18 -17.98
CA LEU A 162 3.50 0.82 -19.24
C LEU A 162 4.93 0.42 -19.66
N ASN A 163 5.84 0.30 -18.70
CA ASN A 163 7.21 -0.13 -18.93
C ASN A 163 7.36 -1.66 -18.88
N ASN A 164 6.25 -2.38 -18.72
CA ASN A 164 6.20 -3.83 -18.52
C ASN A 164 5.38 -4.54 -19.60
N GLY A 165 5.42 -4.01 -20.83
CA GLY A 165 4.87 -4.66 -22.02
C GLY A 165 3.37 -4.47 -22.24
N PHE A 166 2.72 -3.57 -21.51
CA PHE A 166 1.37 -3.12 -21.84
C PHE A 166 1.42 -1.85 -22.69
N ASN A 167 0.72 -1.89 -23.81
CA ASN A 167 0.53 -0.75 -24.71
C ASN A 167 -0.55 0.16 -24.18
N LYS A 168 -1.66 -0.39 -23.69
CA LYS A 168 -2.79 0.39 -23.16
C LYS A 168 -2.98 0.09 -21.68
N VAL A 169 -2.99 1.13 -20.85
CA VAL A 169 -3.21 1.00 -19.41
C VAL A 169 -4.38 1.88 -18.99
N GLY A 170 -5.47 1.26 -18.53
CA GLY A 170 -6.63 1.94 -18.00
C GLY A 170 -6.71 1.87 -16.48
N VAL A 171 -7.33 2.87 -15.85
CA VAL A 171 -7.73 2.83 -14.45
C VAL A 171 -9.24 3.03 -14.39
N SER A 172 -9.98 2.00 -13.96
CA SER A 172 -11.44 2.00 -13.91
C SER A 172 -12.02 2.50 -12.59
N LYS A 173 -11.20 2.50 -11.54
CA LYS A 173 -11.62 2.87 -10.18
C LYS A 173 -10.42 3.21 -9.32
N VAL A 174 -10.55 4.27 -8.51
CA VAL A 174 -9.62 4.58 -7.42
C VAL A 174 -10.44 4.75 -6.15
N VAL A 175 -10.23 3.84 -5.19
CA VAL A 175 -10.87 3.84 -3.88
C VAL A 175 -9.83 4.22 -2.83
N HIS A 176 -10.19 5.09 -1.92
CA HIS A 176 -9.36 5.53 -0.81
C HIS A 176 -10.10 5.25 0.48
N ASP A 177 -9.38 4.80 1.53
CA ASP A 177 -10.00 4.66 2.85
C ASP A 177 -10.50 6.02 3.35
N ASN A 178 -11.49 6.02 4.24
CA ASN A 178 -12.18 7.26 4.58
C ASN A 178 -11.29 8.21 5.36
N SER A 179 -10.96 9.36 4.75
CA SER A 179 -10.18 10.43 5.36
C SER A 179 -10.95 11.74 5.26
N THR A 180 -11.50 12.21 6.38
CA THR A 180 -12.38 13.39 6.40
C THR A 180 -11.71 14.63 5.80
N GLY A 181 -10.43 14.87 6.13
CA GLY A 181 -9.68 16.02 5.62
C GLY A 181 -9.48 15.98 4.09
N LEU A 182 -9.15 14.81 3.55
CA LEU A 182 -8.96 14.62 2.11
C LEU A 182 -10.29 14.62 1.33
N ALA A 183 -11.37 14.11 1.92
CA ALA A 183 -12.68 14.04 1.29
C ALA A 183 -13.28 15.44 1.05
N ILE A 184 -13.06 16.38 1.97
CA ILE A 184 -13.53 17.77 1.83
C ILE A 184 -12.51 18.69 1.11
N HIS A 185 -11.30 18.20 0.85
CA HIS A 185 -10.25 18.99 0.23
C HIS A 185 -10.61 19.34 -1.22
N LYS A 186 -10.57 20.64 -1.56
CA LYS A 186 -11.03 21.19 -2.85
C LYS A 186 -10.50 20.46 -4.10
N TYR A 187 -9.28 19.94 -4.03
CA TYR A 187 -8.59 19.33 -5.17
C TYR A 187 -8.46 17.82 -5.09
N PHE A 188 -8.56 17.24 -3.89
CA PHE A 188 -8.12 15.85 -3.73
C PHE A 188 -9.04 14.86 -4.47
N PRO A 189 -10.38 14.92 -4.28
CA PRO A 189 -11.30 13.97 -4.88
C PRO A 189 -11.38 14.05 -6.41
N GLU A 190 -11.30 15.25 -6.99
CA GLU A 190 -11.64 15.49 -8.41
C GLU A 190 -10.44 15.82 -9.31
N ASN A 191 -9.38 16.45 -8.78
CA ASN A 191 -8.30 16.99 -9.64
C ASN A 191 -7.05 16.11 -9.69
N ASN A 192 -6.82 15.25 -8.69
CA ASN A 192 -5.61 14.44 -8.63
C ASN A 192 -5.49 13.48 -9.80
N LEU A 193 -6.57 12.77 -10.12
CA LEU A 193 -6.58 11.77 -11.19
C LEU A 193 -6.45 12.45 -12.56
N ARG A 194 -7.15 13.57 -12.77
CA ARG A 194 -7.05 14.32 -14.02
C ARG A 194 -5.62 14.82 -14.27
N LYS A 195 -4.99 15.36 -13.24
CA LYS A 195 -3.61 15.82 -13.32
C LYS A 195 -2.64 14.65 -13.58
N LEU A 196 -2.84 13.52 -12.90
CA LEU A 196 -2.04 12.31 -13.10
C LEU A 196 -2.13 11.79 -14.54
N GLU A 197 -3.34 11.73 -15.10
CA GLU A 197 -3.55 11.28 -16.48
C GLU A 197 -2.85 12.20 -17.49
N ILE A 198 -3.01 13.52 -17.36
CA ILE A 198 -2.33 14.50 -18.22
C ILE A 198 -0.81 14.32 -18.15
N GLU A 199 -0.26 14.18 -16.94
CA GLU A 199 1.17 14.00 -16.74
C GLU A 199 1.69 12.72 -17.42
N ILE A 200 0.98 11.59 -17.29
CA ILE A 200 1.38 10.33 -17.93
C ILE A 200 1.24 10.42 -19.45
N LYS A 201 0.12 10.94 -19.97
CA LYS A 201 -0.12 11.12 -21.42
C LYS A 201 0.97 11.98 -22.06
N ASN A 202 1.36 13.08 -21.41
CA ASN A 202 2.43 13.95 -21.91
C ASN A 202 3.78 13.24 -22.01
N GLU A 203 4.09 12.33 -21.07
CA GLU A 203 5.33 11.56 -21.07
C GLU A 203 5.35 10.46 -22.14
N ILE A 204 4.21 9.88 -22.48
CA ILE A 204 4.09 8.81 -23.49
C ILE A 204 3.68 9.33 -24.87
N LYS A 205 3.45 10.64 -25.06
CA LYS A 205 2.89 11.22 -26.30
C LYS A 205 3.63 10.85 -27.60
N ASN A 206 4.92 10.56 -27.49
CA ASN A 206 5.80 10.22 -28.62
C ASN A 206 6.03 8.69 -28.73
N ASP A 207 5.43 7.91 -27.84
CA ASP A 207 5.49 6.44 -27.83
C ASP A 207 4.23 5.94 -28.54
N GLY A 208 4.29 5.90 -29.88
CA GLY A 208 3.11 5.87 -30.78
C GLY A 208 2.13 4.72 -30.59
N ASP A 209 2.51 3.66 -29.87
CA ASP A 209 1.63 2.52 -29.55
C ASP A 209 1.10 2.56 -28.10
N LYS A 210 1.51 3.54 -27.28
CA LYS A 210 1.10 3.64 -25.88
C LYS A 210 -0.10 4.55 -25.69
N ASP A 211 -0.98 4.10 -24.80
CA ASP A 211 -2.16 4.83 -24.38
C ASP A 211 -2.40 4.65 -22.88
N PHE A 212 -3.01 5.65 -22.27
CA PHE A 212 -3.29 5.67 -20.84
C PHE A 212 -4.62 6.38 -20.59
N GLU A 213 -5.48 5.84 -19.74
CA GLU A 213 -6.74 6.49 -19.40
C GLU A 213 -7.12 6.25 -17.93
N ILE A 214 -7.84 7.20 -17.34
CA ILE A 214 -8.44 7.03 -16.01
C ILE A 214 -9.92 7.40 -16.12
N HIS A 215 -10.82 6.47 -15.82
CA HIS A 215 -12.25 6.73 -15.80
C HIS A 215 -12.93 5.88 -14.71
N PRO A 216 -13.62 6.49 -13.72
CA PRO A 216 -13.91 7.92 -13.60
C PRO A 216 -12.72 8.74 -13.07
N GLN A 217 -12.74 10.04 -13.34
CA GLN A 217 -11.74 11.02 -12.88
C GLN A 217 -11.97 11.47 -11.43
N ARG A 218 -12.53 10.59 -10.61
CA ARG A 218 -12.90 10.88 -9.23
C ARG A 218 -12.44 9.78 -8.29
N ILE A 219 -11.88 10.16 -7.15
CA ILE A 219 -11.54 9.25 -6.07
C ILE A 219 -12.80 8.97 -5.26
N LYS A 220 -13.11 7.68 -5.08
CA LYS A 220 -14.19 7.21 -4.21
C LYS A 220 -13.65 7.02 -2.80
N PHE A 221 -14.26 7.70 -1.84
CA PHE A 221 -13.99 7.44 -0.42
C PHE A 221 -14.91 6.36 0.08
N LEU A 222 -14.36 5.41 0.82
CA LEU A 222 -15.09 4.30 1.38
C LEU A 222 -14.53 3.99 2.76
N ASP A 223 -15.39 3.76 3.74
CA ASP A 223 -14.98 3.27 5.06
C ASP A 223 -14.57 1.80 4.93
N SER A 224 -13.38 1.44 5.42
CA SER A 224 -12.88 0.07 5.33
C SER A 224 -13.72 -0.94 6.12
N ASP A 225 -14.60 -0.54 7.06
CA ASP A 225 -15.60 -1.41 7.65
C ASP A 225 -16.72 -1.74 6.64
N HIS A 226 -16.67 -2.95 6.08
CA HIS A 226 -17.66 -3.45 5.12
C HIS A 226 -19.09 -3.52 5.67
N LYS A 227 -19.32 -3.35 6.99
CA LYS A 227 -20.67 -3.23 7.56
C LYS A 227 -21.31 -1.87 7.31
N LYS A 228 -20.50 -0.84 7.00
CA LYS A 228 -20.95 0.52 6.66
C LYS A 228 -21.09 0.74 5.15
N ALA A 229 -20.75 -0.27 4.35
CA ALA A 229 -20.85 -0.25 2.91
C ALA A 229 -22.29 -0.05 2.43
N SER A 230 -22.47 0.73 1.36
CA SER A 230 -23.80 1.06 0.84
C SER A 230 -24.39 -0.01 -0.08
N ASN A 231 -23.55 -0.88 -0.62
CA ASN A 231 -23.90 -1.91 -1.59
C ASN A 231 -22.88 -3.08 -1.55
N SER A 232 -23.15 -4.15 -2.30
CA SER A 232 -22.29 -5.34 -2.31
C SER A 232 -20.90 -5.10 -2.91
N GLU A 233 -20.78 -4.22 -3.91
CA GLU A 233 -19.49 -3.88 -4.50
C GLU A 233 -18.62 -3.11 -3.50
N ASP A 234 -19.21 -2.19 -2.74
CA ASP A 234 -18.54 -1.49 -1.64
C ASP A 234 -18.03 -2.50 -0.60
N CYS A 235 -18.84 -3.50 -0.21
CA CYS A 235 -18.39 -4.54 0.73
C CYS A 235 -17.13 -5.27 0.22
N TYR A 236 -17.03 -5.50 -1.09
CA TYR A 236 -15.89 -6.13 -1.74
C TYR A 236 -14.68 -5.20 -1.82
N ASP A 237 -14.89 -3.93 -2.19
CA ASP A 237 -13.87 -2.90 -2.22
C ASP A 237 -13.23 -2.70 -0.81
N CYS A 238 -14.03 -2.76 0.27
CA CYS A 238 -13.56 -2.72 1.66
C CYS A 238 -12.55 -3.83 1.99
N GLN A 239 -12.68 -5.02 1.38
CA GLN A 239 -11.75 -6.13 1.66
C GLN A 239 -10.33 -5.82 1.12
N LEU A 240 -10.26 -5.11 0.01
CA LEU A 240 -9.01 -4.70 -0.62
C LEU A 240 -8.38 -3.51 0.11
N LEU A 241 -9.19 -2.60 0.67
CA LEU A 241 -8.74 -1.57 1.62
C LEU A 241 -8.12 -2.20 2.89
N GLN A 242 -8.85 -3.11 3.54
CA GLN A 242 -8.34 -3.83 4.71
C GLN A 242 -7.06 -4.62 4.38
N LEU A 243 -6.92 -5.19 3.18
CA LEU A 243 -5.70 -5.88 2.77
C LEU A 243 -4.50 -4.92 2.64
N ILE A 244 -4.67 -3.76 1.99
CA ILE A 244 -3.57 -2.80 1.84
C ILE A 244 -3.18 -2.16 3.18
N ASP A 245 -4.13 -1.93 4.08
CA ASP A 245 -3.89 -1.51 5.48
C ASP A 245 -3.02 -2.53 6.23
N LEU A 246 -3.33 -3.83 6.14
CA LEU A 246 -2.50 -4.86 6.74
C LEU A 246 -1.08 -4.90 6.16
N ILE A 247 -0.95 -4.71 4.83
CA ILE A 247 0.36 -4.71 4.14
C ILE A 247 1.19 -3.49 4.58
N ILE A 248 0.63 -2.28 4.55
CA ILE A 248 1.35 -1.06 4.95
C ILE A 248 1.68 -1.09 6.44
N GLY A 249 0.77 -1.58 7.29
CA GLY A 249 1.01 -1.75 8.72
C GLY A 249 2.15 -2.72 9.03
N ALA A 250 2.15 -3.90 8.41
CA ALA A 250 3.22 -4.88 8.56
C ALA A 250 4.56 -4.36 8.00
N ALA A 251 4.55 -3.61 6.88
CA ALA A 251 5.74 -2.97 6.32
C ALA A 251 6.30 -1.90 7.27
N THR A 252 5.46 -0.98 7.72
CA THR A 252 5.82 0.10 8.66
C THR A 252 6.36 -0.47 9.95
N GLN A 253 5.75 -1.54 10.49
CA GLN A 253 6.23 -2.20 11.70
C GLN A 253 7.61 -2.85 11.50
N ASN A 254 7.92 -3.42 10.33
CA ASN A 254 9.28 -3.92 10.05
C ASN A 254 10.31 -2.80 9.95
N ILE A 255 9.96 -1.72 9.26
CA ILE A 255 10.87 -0.62 8.92
C ILE A 255 11.14 0.27 10.14
N PHE A 256 10.09 0.67 10.86
CA PHE A 256 10.16 1.68 11.91
C PHE A 256 10.00 1.13 13.34
N TYR A 257 9.61 -0.14 13.49
CA TYR A 257 9.34 -0.77 14.78
C TYR A 257 8.40 0.05 15.68
N THR A 258 7.21 0.36 15.16
CA THR A 258 6.27 1.31 15.78
C THR A 258 5.61 0.79 17.05
N SER A 259 5.53 -0.53 17.25
CA SER A 259 4.90 -1.16 18.42
C SER A 259 5.70 -2.33 19.00
N ASN A 260 5.62 -2.52 20.32
CA ASN A 260 6.15 -3.72 21.00
C ASN A 260 5.13 -4.88 21.08
N ASP A 261 3.90 -4.68 20.59
CA ASP A 261 2.85 -5.70 20.64
C ASP A 261 3.26 -6.99 19.90
N GLU A 262 3.14 -8.14 20.57
CA GLU A 262 3.58 -9.44 20.03
C GLU A 262 2.85 -9.83 18.74
N PHE A 263 1.56 -9.54 18.65
CA PHE A 263 0.77 -9.91 17.48
C PHE A 263 1.12 -9.03 16.28
N LYS A 264 1.35 -7.73 16.49
CA LYS A 264 1.86 -6.85 15.41
C LYS A 264 3.25 -7.27 14.92
N LYS A 265 4.14 -7.70 15.82
CA LYS A 265 5.44 -8.27 15.45
C LYS A 265 5.29 -9.54 14.63
N GLU A 266 4.36 -10.41 15.01
CA GLU A 266 4.05 -11.64 14.27
C GLU A 266 3.58 -11.35 12.83
N LEU A 267 2.61 -10.44 12.66
CA LEU A 267 2.14 -10.01 11.34
C LEU A 267 3.28 -9.41 10.52
N ALA A 268 4.11 -8.57 11.13
CA ALA A 268 5.27 -7.98 10.47
C ALA A 268 6.28 -9.06 10.02
N TRP A 269 6.60 -10.03 10.87
CA TRP A 269 7.50 -11.13 10.50
C TRP A 269 6.98 -11.94 9.31
N SER A 270 5.67 -12.05 9.12
CA SER A 270 5.10 -12.78 7.98
C SER A 270 5.46 -12.19 6.61
N LEU A 271 5.74 -10.88 6.52
CA LEU A 271 6.14 -10.20 5.29
C LEU A 271 7.63 -9.83 5.26
N ARG A 272 8.39 -10.10 6.33
CA ARG A 272 9.75 -9.57 6.52
C ARG A 272 10.67 -9.87 5.34
N ASP A 273 10.74 -11.13 4.90
CA ASP A 273 11.64 -11.55 3.82
C ASP A 273 11.32 -10.85 2.49
N LEU A 274 10.03 -10.59 2.24
CA LEU A 274 9.61 -9.81 1.07
C LEU A 274 10.05 -8.35 1.21
N ILE A 275 9.77 -7.73 2.35
CA ILE A 275 10.11 -6.32 2.62
C ILE A 275 11.61 -6.10 2.54
N GLU A 276 12.41 -6.96 3.15
CA GLU A 276 13.87 -6.90 3.11
C GLU A 276 14.39 -6.92 1.67
N ARG A 277 13.87 -7.83 0.83
CA ARG A 277 14.27 -7.91 -0.58
C ARG A 277 13.80 -6.72 -1.41
N LEU A 278 12.59 -6.19 -1.15
CA LEU A 278 12.08 -4.97 -1.79
C LEU A 278 12.93 -3.74 -1.46
N ILE A 279 13.61 -3.77 -0.33
CA ILE A 279 14.46 -2.69 0.15
C ILE A 279 15.90 -2.87 -0.38
N MET A 280 16.48 -4.06 -0.18
CA MET A 280 17.89 -4.33 -0.51
C MET A 280 18.13 -4.61 -1.98
N ASN A 281 17.17 -5.25 -2.68
CA ASN A 281 17.32 -5.62 -4.08
C ASN A 281 15.99 -5.46 -4.87
N PRO A 282 15.43 -4.24 -4.93
CA PRO A 282 14.09 -3.96 -5.50
C PRO A 282 13.94 -4.38 -6.96
N ASN A 283 15.04 -4.45 -7.70
CA ASN A 283 15.04 -4.64 -9.15
C ASN A 283 15.40 -6.07 -9.58
N ASN A 284 15.42 -7.05 -8.67
CA ASN A 284 15.78 -8.43 -9.00
C ASN A 284 14.67 -9.17 -9.79
N PRO A 285 14.82 -9.41 -11.11
CA PRO A 285 13.82 -10.12 -11.89
C PRO A 285 13.71 -11.61 -11.54
N HIS A 286 14.73 -12.18 -10.89
CA HIS A 286 14.83 -13.60 -10.52
C HIS A 286 14.51 -13.86 -9.04
N SER A 287 13.90 -12.90 -8.35
CA SER A 287 13.45 -13.11 -6.98
C SER A 287 12.44 -14.26 -6.91
N SER A 288 12.60 -15.14 -5.90
CA SER A 288 11.63 -16.20 -5.57
C SER A 288 10.24 -15.66 -5.19
N PHE A 289 10.14 -14.38 -4.86
CA PHE A 289 8.88 -13.68 -4.60
C PHE A 289 8.32 -12.97 -5.84
N HIS A 290 8.98 -13.03 -7.00
CA HIS A 290 8.47 -12.48 -8.26
C HIS A 290 7.96 -11.02 -8.18
N TYR A 291 8.58 -10.19 -7.31
CA TYR A 291 8.13 -8.84 -7.00
C TYR A 291 8.56 -7.78 -8.02
N HIS A 292 9.54 -8.08 -8.88
CA HIS A 292 10.08 -7.12 -9.83
C HIS A 292 8.98 -6.55 -10.73
N ARG A 293 8.88 -5.20 -10.76
CA ARG A 293 7.81 -4.47 -11.46
C ARG A 293 6.39 -4.85 -11.02
N LYS A 294 6.22 -5.29 -9.78
CA LYS A 294 4.92 -5.62 -9.20
C LYS A 294 4.75 -5.05 -7.80
N GLN A 295 5.81 -5.04 -7.01
CA GLN A 295 5.80 -4.55 -5.64
C GLN A 295 6.99 -3.61 -5.44
N ASN A 296 6.79 -2.50 -4.74
CA ASN A 296 7.85 -1.55 -4.42
C ASN A 296 7.61 -0.86 -3.08
N ILE A 297 8.70 -0.58 -2.36
CA ILE A 297 8.73 0.24 -1.15
C ILE A 297 9.83 1.28 -1.32
N SER A 298 9.52 2.57 -1.28
CA SER A 298 10.49 3.65 -1.48
C SER A 298 10.32 4.77 -0.46
N PHE A 299 11.38 5.56 -0.30
CA PHE A 299 11.44 6.68 0.64
C PHE A 299 11.79 7.97 -0.10
N PHE A 300 11.30 9.10 0.39
CA PHE A 300 11.62 10.41 -0.16
C PHE A 300 11.37 11.53 0.87
N PRO A 301 12.19 12.59 0.95
CA PRO A 301 13.51 12.72 0.33
C PRO A 301 14.62 12.18 1.26
N SER A 302 15.74 11.76 0.67
CA SER A 302 16.92 11.22 1.37
C SER A 302 17.69 12.25 2.21
N LYS A 303 17.43 13.53 1.97
CA LYS A 303 18.03 14.69 2.66
C LYS A 303 17.08 15.86 2.60
N LYS A 304 17.33 16.89 3.40
CA LYS A 304 16.53 18.12 3.40
C LYS A 304 16.50 18.73 2.00
N LEU A 305 15.30 19.09 1.53
CA LEU A 305 15.14 19.67 0.19
C LEU A 305 15.86 21.02 0.02
N GLU A 306 16.05 21.77 1.10
CA GLU A 306 16.84 23.02 1.11
C GLU A 306 18.31 22.76 0.74
N GLU A 307 18.84 21.61 1.14
CA GLU A 307 20.23 21.19 0.87
C GLU A 307 20.38 20.51 -0.51
N ALA A 308 19.26 20.19 -1.16
CA ALA A 308 19.23 19.54 -2.47
C ALA A 308 19.35 20.53 -3.63
N GLU A 309 19.20 21.84 -3.40
CA GLU A 309 19.38 22.90 -4.39
C GLU A 309 20.77 23.52 -4.22
N ARG A 310 21.60 23.46 -5.26
CA ARG A 310 22.91 24.13 -5.30
C ARG A 310 22.83 25.33 -6.22
N ILE A 311 23.16 26.50 -5.69
CA ILE A 311 23.19 27.76 -6.44
C ILE A 311 24.63 28.05 -6.84
N PHE A 312 24.87 28.23 -8.13
CA PHE A 312 26.16 28.63 -8.67
C PHE A 312 26.01 29.83 -9.59
N VAL A 313 27.04 30.66 -9.63
CA VAL A 313 27.15 31.72 -10.63
C VAL A 313 28.03 31.17 -11.76
N ASP A 314 27.51 31.12 -12.97
CA ASP A 314 28.29 30.70 -14.13
C ASP A 314 29.33 31.77 -14.52
N LEU A 315 30.21 31.42 -15.46
CA LEU A 315 31.30 32.30 -15.90
C LEU A 315 30.80 33.61 -16.56
N GLU A 316 29.51 33.67 -16.92
CA GLU A 316 28.86 34.83 -17.54
C GLU A 316 28.09 35.67 -16.49
N GLY A 317 28.14 35.30 -15.21
CA GLY A 317 27.42 35.98 -14.13
C GLY A 317 25.96 35.54 -13.96
N GLY A 318 25.53 34.51 -14.69
CA GLY A 318 24.19 33.93 -14.60
C GLY A 318 24.03 33.03 -13.37
N ILE A 319 22.91 33.15 -12.66
CA ILE A 319 22.59 32.26 -11.54
C ILE A 319 22.01 30.96 -12.10
N ARG A 320 22.68 29.83 -11.81
CA ARG A 320 22.20 28.48 -12.08
C ARG A 320 21.84 27.78 -10.78
N ILE A 321 20.70 27.09 -10.80
CA ILE A 321 20.24 26.23 -9.71
C ILE A 321 20.29 24.80 -10.22
N GLU A 322 21.22 24.01 -9.69
CA GLU A 322 21.25 22.57 -9.90
C GLU A 322 20.50 21.89 -8.75
N ARG A 323 19.66 20.91 -9.07
CA ARG A 323 19.00 20.07 -8.06
C ARG A 323 19.60 18.69 -8.09
N ASP A 324 19.90 18.16 -6.92
CA ASP A 324 20.18 16.73 -6.82
C ASP A 324 18.93 15.93 -7.20
N GLU A 325 19.05 15.11 -8.25
CA GLU A 325 17.95 14.29 -8.75
C GLU A 325 17.79 12.98 -7.95
N SER A 326 18.76 12.62 -7.11
CA SER A 326 18.83 11.35 -6.37
C SER A 326 18.20 11.41 -4.96
N LEU A 327 16.98 11.96 -4.88
CA LEU A 327 16.28 12.17 -3.60
C LEU A 327 15.42 10.98 -3.16
N PHE A 328 15.06 10.08 -4.08
CA PHE A 328 14.40 8.82 -3.72
C PHE A 328 15.44 7.81 -3.23
N TYR A 329 15.13 7.10 -2.15
CA TYR A 329 16.05 6.14 -1.55
C TYR A 329 15.32 4.90 -1.01
N LYS A 330 16.12 3.94 -0.53
CA LYS A 330 15.70 2.76 0.22
C LYS A 330 16.35 2.81 1.59
N VAL A 331 15.70 2.24 2.60
CA VAL A 331 16.31 2.06 3.93
C VAL A 331 17.35 0.94 3.87
N GLU A 332 18.41 0.97 4.66
CA GLU A 332 19.42 -0.10 4.62
C GLU A 332 19.16 -1.21 5.65
N LYS A 333 18.41 -0.93 6.72
CA LYS A 333 18.17 -1.86 7.83
C LYS A 333 16.73 -1.82 8.35
N LEU A 334 16.14 -3.00 8.52
CA LEU A 334 14.85 -3.16 9.21
C LEU A 334 15.04 -3.06 10.72
N LYS A 335 14.27 -2.17 11.38
CA LYS A 335 14.38 -1.94 12.84
C LYS A 335 13.71 -3.03 13.67
N LEU A 336 12.65 -3.66 13.17
CA LEU A 336 12.05 -4.80 13.87
C LEU A 336 13.13 -5.89 14.00
N PRO A 337 13.39 -6.40 15.22
CA PRO A 337 14.30 -7.52 15.39
C PRO A 337 13.88 -8.74 14.56
N PRO A 338 14.83 -9.56 14.08
CA PRO A 338 14.49 -10.80 13.41
C PRO A 338 13.63 -11.68 14.32
N ARG A 339 12.80 -12.53 13.72
CA ARG A 339 11.99 -13.47 14.47
C ARG A 339 12.91 -14.32 15.36
N PRO A 340 12.69 -14.37 16.68
CA PRO A 340 13.50 -15.22 17.55
C PRO A 340 13.44 -16.65 17.03
N HIS A 341 14.60 -17.31 16.87
CA HIS A 341 14.56 -18.75 16.60
C HIS A 341 13.88 -19.45 17.77
N PRO A 342 13.03 -20.48 17.52
CA PRO A 342 12.33 -21.21 18.59
C PRO A 342 13.26 -21.73 19.71
N ASN A 343 14.53 -21.97 19.36
CA ASN A 343 15.56 -22.51 20.25
C ASN A 343 16.60 -21.46 20.69
N GLN A 344 16.42 -20.18 20.36
CA GLN A 344 17.35 -19.13 20.80
C GLN A 344 17.04 -18.78 22.24
N ALA A 345 17.89 -19.25 23.17
CA ALA A 345 17.82 -18.81 24.56
C ALA A 345 18.05 -17.29 24.61
N THR A 346 17.08 -16.55 25.16
CA THR A 346 17.31 -15.16 25.53
C THR A 346 18.29 -15.13 26.71
N LEU A 347 19.17 -14.12 26.77
CA LEU A 347 20.13 -13.95 27.88
C LEU A 347 19.46 -13.97 29.26
N ASN A 348 18.17 -13.62 29.33
CA ASN A 348 17.35 -13.68 30.54
C ASN A 348 17.12 -15.11 31.07
N LYS A 349 17.44 -16.16 30.30
CA LYS A 349 17.43 -17.56 30.78
C LYS A 349 18.76 -17.98 31.42
N TRP A 350 19.78 -17.12 31.35
CA TRP A 350 21.13 -17.38 31.87
C TRP A 350 21.45 -16.65 33.18
N PHE A 351 20.55 -15.77 33.65
CA PHE A 351 20.70 -15.00 34.87
C PHE A 351 19.57 -15.28 35.85
#